data_AF-A0A7V2LNF6-F1
#
_entry.id   AF-A0A7V2LNF6-F1
#
_cell.length_a   1.000
_cell.length_b   1.000
_cell.length_c   1.000
_cell.angle_alpha   90.00
_cell.angle_beta   90.00
_cell.angle_gamma   90.00
#
_symmetry.space_group_name_H-M   'P 1'
#
loop_
_entity.id
_entity.type
_entity.pdbx_description
1 polymer ?
#
loop_
_entity_poly.entity_id
_entity_poly.type
_entity_poly.pdbx_seq_one_letter_code
_entity_poly.pdbx_strand_id
1 'polypeptide(L)'
;MKQDTDTREVGSLVGFTFRDWWRVLRDNRFAVSRRYWRRWMPVTLLSLRNSRFKRKEDEQFGEEVEKAETKPPLFVLGHWRSGTTLLHSLLIQDERFTYPNLFQVTFPHIFLSMAEVVERQMAREEAERRAMDNVQVTYNSPGEDEFALAVLSLRSPTLAWMFPRREQHYDRYLTFQDVSAEEVAIWKASFIDFLKKLACCDARPPVLKSPPHTARIRLLLEMFPDARFVHISRHPHQVFRST
;
A
#
# COMPACT_ATOMS: atom_id res chain seq x y z
N MET A 1 27.55 -21.03 4.48
CA MET A 1 26.90 -21.23 3.18
C MET A 1 25.94 -20.07 2.97
N LYS A 2 26.38 -19.02 2.25
CA LYS A 2 25.60 -17.80 2.03
C LYS A 2 24.40 -18.17 1.16
N GLN A 3 23.21 -18.24 1.76
CA GLN A 3 21.99 -18.24 0.96
C GLN A 3 21.90 -16.88 0.28
N ASP A 4 21.94 -16.89 -1.04
CA ASP A 4 21.46 -15.80 -1.89
C ASP A 4 19.99 -15.51 -1.52
N THR A 5 19.79 -14.63 -0.56
CA THR A 5 18.49 -13.99 -0.29
C THR A 5 18.21 -12.83 -1.27
N ASP A 6 19.10 -12.62 -2.24
CA ASP A 6 19.15 -11.42 -3.09
C ASP A 6 18.24 -11.50 -4.35
N THR A 7 17.29 -12.45 -4.42
CA THR A 7 16.41 -12.60 -5.59
C THR A 7 14.90 -12.53 -5.30
N ARG A 8 14.47 -12.32 -4.05
CA ARG A 8 13.02 -12.39 -3.70
C ARG A 8 12.42 -11.17 -3.00
N GLU A 9 13.19 -10.09 -2.82
CA GLU A 9 12.72 -8.83 -2.21
C GLU A 9 12.53 -7.69 -3.22
N VAL A 10 11.87 -7.99 -4.35
CA VAL A 10 11.10 -6.95 -5.07
C VAL A 10 9.62 -7.27 -4.87
N GLY A 11 9.21 -7.36 -3.61
CA GLY A 11 7.82 -7.54 -3.23
C GLY A 11 7.29 -6.24 -2.68
N SER A 12 6.58 -5.45 -3.50
CA SER A 12 5.38 -4.66 -3.13
C SER A 12 5.14 -3.41 -3.98
N LEU A 13 6.17 -2.75 -4.52
CA LEU A 13 6.00 -1.45 -5.22
C LEU A 13 6.19 -1.57 -6.74
N VAL A 14 5.29 -2.31 -7.40
CA VAL A 14 5.26 -2.47 -8.86
C VAL A 14 4.08 -1.75 -9.53
N GLY A 15 3.20 -1.16 -8.74
CA GLY A 15 1.97 -0.51 -9.19
C GLY A 15 2.13 0.83 -9.88
N PHE A 16 3.35 1.39 -9.95
CA PHE A 16 3.58 2.73 -10.49
C PHE A 16 3.05 2.89 -11.92
N THR A 17 2.56 4.08 -12.24
CA THR A 17 2.49 4.55 -13.63
C THR A 17 3.89 4.91 -14.12
N PHE A 18 4.11 4.99 -15.43
CA PHE A 18 5.41 5.42 -15.97
C PHE A 18 5.80 6.84 -15.51
N ARG A 19 4.81 7.75 -15.38
CA ARG A 19 5.04 9.11 -14.87
C ARG A 19 5.54 9.09 -13.44
N ASP A 20 4.89 8.30 -12.58
CA ASP A 20 5.25 8.23 -11.17
C ASP A 20 6.57 7.50 -10.97
N TRP A 21 6.80 6.42 -11.72
CA TRP A 21 8.07 5.72 -11.73
C TRP A 21 9.23 6.63 -12.17
N TRP A 22 9.04 7.40 -13.24
CA TRP A 22 10.02 8.38 -13.70
C TRP A 22 10.31 9.45 -12.65
N ARG A 23 9.26 9.94 -11.96
CA ARG A 23 9.41 10.92 -10.87
C ARG A 23 10.23 10.32 -9.73
N VAL A 24 9.91 9.11 -9.29
CA VAL A 24 10.67 8.38 -8.25
C VAL A 24 12.14 8.22 -8.65
N LEU A 25 12.42 7.81 -9.89
CA LEU A 25 13.79 7.69 -10.39
C LEU A 25 14.53 9.04 -10.36
N ARG A 26 13.91 10.09 -10.89
CA ARG A 26 14.50 11.43 -10.94
C ARG A 26 14.75 12.00 -9.55
N ASP A 27 13.78 11.89 -8.65
CA ASP A 27 13.88 12.40 -7.28
C ASP A 27 14.95 11.63 -6.48
N ASN A 28 15.28 10.40 -6.90
CA ASN A 28 16.41 9.62 -6.38
C ASN A 28 17.67 9.68 -7.27
N ARG A 29 17.75 10.66 -8.19
CA ARG A 29 18.91 10.90 -9.08
C ARG A 29 19.34 9.67 -9.89
N PHE A 30 18.38 8.83 -10.27
CA PHE A 30 18.62 7.56 -10.95
C PHE A 30 19.67 6.70 -10.24
N ALA A 31 19.70 6.74 -8.90
CA ALA A 31 20.62 5.98 -8.06
C ALA A 31 20.26 4.49 -8.01
N VAL A 32 20.11 3.88 -9.18
CA VAL A 32 19.77 2.49 -9.38
C VAL A 32 21.04 1.77 -9.84
N SER A 33 21.53 0.85 -9.01
CA SER A 33 22.75 0.12 -9.34
C SER A 33 22.55 -0.70 -10.61
N ARG A 34 23.50 -0.59 -11.55
CA ARG A 34 23.54 -1.44 -12.75
C ARG A 34 23.53 -2.92 -12.39
N ARG A 35 24.11 -3.32 -11.24
CA ARG A 35 24.09 -4.71 -10.74
C ARG A 35 22.67 -5.24 -10.51
N TYR A 36 21.72 -4.37 -10.17
CA TYR A 36 20.33 -4.74 -9.88
C TYR A 36 19.38 -4.46 -11.06
N TRP A 37 19.89 -4.40 -12.30
CA TRP A 37 19.06 -4.13 -13.49
C TRP A 37 17.90 -5.08 -13.71
N ARG A 38 18.09 -6.35 -13.33
CA ARG A 38 17.04 -7.38 -13.38
C ARG A 38 15.86 -7.08 -12.45
N ARG A 39 16.03 -6.21 -11.45
CA ARG A 39 14.99 -5.80 -10.50
C ARG A 39 14.16 -4.62 -10.99
N TRP A 40 14.80 -3.58 -11.54
CA TRP A 40 14.08 -2.36 -11.94
C TRP A 40 13.55 -2.39 -13.36
N MET A 41 14.13 -3.19 -14.26
CA MET A 41 13.63 -3.31 -15.64
C MET A 41 12.17 -3.82 -15.68
N PRO A 42 11.77 -4.88 -14.95
CA PRO A 42 10.36 -5.28 -14.87
C PRO A 42 9.45 -4.16 -14.36
N VAL A 43 9.87 -3.39 -13.35
CA VAL A 43 9.11 -2.25 -12.84
C VAL A 43 8.89 -1.20 -13.93
N THR A 44 9.94 -0.87 -14.70
CA THR A 44 9.81 0.06 -15.84
C THR A 44 8.83 -0.46 -16.89
N LEU A 45 8.93 -1.72 -17.31
CA LEU A 45 8.03 -2.31 -18.31
C LEU A 45 6.57 -2.37 -17.81
N LEU A 46 6.38 -2.78 -16.56
CA LEU A 46 5.06 -2.81 -15.92
C LEU A 46 4.49 -1.39 -15.79
N SER A 47 5.31 -0.38 -15.49
CA SER A 47 4.83 1.00 -15.35
C SER A 47 4.25 1.57 -16.65
N LEU A 48 4.81 1.20 -17.81
CA LEU A 48 4.27 1.55 -19.13
C LEU A 48 2.92 0.88 -19.37
N ARG A 49 2.79 -0.40 -18.97
CA ARG A 49 1.52 -1.13 -19.04
C ARG A 49 0.48 -0.47 -18.13
N ASN A 50 0.85 -0.20 -16.87
CA ASN A 50 -0.02 0.40 -15.87
C ASN A 50 -0.50 1.79 -16.31
N SER A 51 0.34 2.62 -16.97
CA SER A 51 -0.09 3.90 -17.53
C SER A 51 -1.21 3.76 -18.57
N ARG A 52 -1.19 2.71 -19.40
CA ARG A 52 -2.27 2.46 -20.38
C ARG A 52 -3.57 2.07 -19.68
N PHE A 53 -3.49 1.16 -18.71
CA PHE A 53 -4.66 0.73 -17.94
C PHE A 53 -5.20 1.83 -17.03
N LYS A 54 -4.34 2.69 -16.47
CA LYS A 54 -4.79 3.84 -15.68
C LYS A 54 -5.65 4.76 -16.53
N ARG A 55 -5.22 5.08 -17.75
CA ARG A 55 -6.03 5.92 -18.65
C ARG A 55 -7.40 5.28 -18.91
N LYS A 56 -7.43 3.97 -19.20
CA LYS A 56 -8.68 3.22 -19.35
C LYS A 56 -9.53 3.27 -18.08
N GLU A 57 -8.92 3.15 -16.91
CA GLU A 57 -9.62 3.23 -15.64
C GLU A 57 -10.24 4.60 -15.40
N ASP A 58 -9.46 5.67 -15.62
CA ASP A 58 -9.93 7.05 -15.49
C ASP A 58 -11.09 7.33 -16.45
N GLU A 59 -11.02 6.83 -17.69
CA GLU A 59 -12.07 6.95 -18.70
C GLU A 59 -13.35 6.16 -18.33
N GLN A 60 -13.21 4.98 -17.71
CA GLN A 60 -14.34 4.09 -17.44
C GLN A 60 -15.00 4.32 -16.08
N PHE A 61 -14.20 4.60 -15.05
CA PHE A 61 -14.63 4.66 -13.66
C PHE A 61 -14.42 6.04 -13.03
N GLY A 62 -13.81 7.00 -13.72
CA GLY A 62 -13.48 8.32 -13.16
C GLY A 62 -14.69 9.03 -12.55
N GLU A 63 -15.80 9.09 -13.26
CA GLU A 63 -17.03 9.70 -12.73
C GLU A 63 -17.60 8.95 -11.51
N GLU A 64 -17.53 7.63 -11.52
CA GLU A 64 -18.03 6.80 -10.43
C GLU A 64 -17.18 7.00 -9.17
N VAL A 65 -15.85 7.00 -9.33
CA VAL A 65 -14.90 7.26 -8.26
C VAL A 65 -15.06 8.68 -7.71
N GLU A 66 -15.25 9.68 -8.56
CA GLU A 66 -15.48 11.06 -8.11
C GLU A 66 -16.74 11.17 -7.24
N LYS A 67 -17.84 10.50 -7.64
CA LYS A 67 -19.12 10.48 -6.92
C LYS A 67 -19.12 9.55 -5.70
N ALA A 68 -18.20 8.60 -5.61
CA ALA A 68 -18.14 7.66 -4.51
C ALA A 68 -17.83 8.37 -3.18
N GLU A 69 -18.51 7.91 -2.13
CA GLU A 69 -18.27 8.33 -0.76
C GLU A 69 -17.75 7.15 0.06
N THR A 70 -16.68 7.39 0.83
CA THR A 70 -16.13 6.37 1.73
C THR A 70 -16.70 6.54 3.12
N LYS A 71 -17.11 5.43 3.75
CA LYS A 71 -17.55 5.44 5.15
C LYS A 71 -16.33 5.56 6.08
N PRO A 72 -16.50 6.12 7.31
CA PRO A 72 -15.42 6.28 8.26
C PRO A 72 -14.63 4.97 8.49
N PRO A 73 -13.31 4.95 8.23
CA PRO A 73 -12.51 3.73 8.37
C PRO A 73 -12.35 3.26 9.83
N LEU A 74 -12.10 1.96 9.98
CA LEU A 74 -11.56 1.37 11.21
C LEU A 74 -10.05 1.14 11.02
N PHE A 75 -9.21 1.79 11.80
CA PHE A 75 -7.76 1.65 11.75
C PHE A 75 -7.27 0.66 12.82
N VAL A 76 -6.55 -0.37 12.41
CA VAL A 76 -5.80 -1.26 13.30
C VAL A 76 -4.40 -0.70 13.50
N LEU A 77 -4.12 -0.25 14.71
CA LEU A 77 -2.87 0.37 15.12
C LEU A 77 -1.98 -0.62 15.89
N GLY A 78 -0.67 -0.40 15.79
CA GLY A 78 0.33 -1.16 16.52
C GLY A 78 1.64 -1.27 15.74
N HIS A 79 2.73 -1.53 16.46
CA HIS A 79 4.01 -1.79 15.81
C HIS A 79 3.98 -3.15 15.09
N TRP A 80 4.89 -3.31 14.15
CA TRP A 80 5.19 -4.59 13.50
C TRP A 80 5.40 -5.64 14.60
N ARG A 81 5.08 -6.91 14.32
CA ARG A 81 5.32 -8.03 15.27
C ARG A 81 4.51 -7.96 16.59
N SER A 82 3.52 -7.07 16.68
CA SER A 82 2.57 -6.99 17.81
C SER A 82 1.32 -7.86 17.64
N GLY A 83 1.19 -8.58 16.52
CA GLY A 83 -0.01 -9.37 16.21
C GLY A 83 -1.10 -8.62 15.45
N THR A 84 -0.80 -7.44 14.89
CA THR A 84 -1.74 -6.63 14.10
C THR A 84 -2.32 -7.39 12.91
N THR A 85 -1.53 -8.26 12.26
CA THR A 85 -2.02 -9.11 11.16
C THR A 85 -3.11 -10.09 11.61
N LEU A 86 -2.92 -10.77 12.76
CA LEU A 86 -3.93 -11.69 13.29
C LEU A 86 -5.21 -10.93 13.66
N LEU A 87 -5.08 -9.79 14.34
CA LEU A 87 -6.22 -8.94 14.69
C LEU A 87 -6.97 -8.47 13.43
N HIS A 88 -6.25 -8.03 12.39
CA HIS A 88 -6.85 -7.64 11.13
C HIS A 88 -7.61 -8.81 10.48
N SER A 89 -7.01 -10.00 10.42
CA SER A 89 -7.66 -11.21 9.89
C SER A 89 -8.93 -11.62 10.64
N LEU A 90 -9.01 -11.36 11.95
CA LEU A 90 -10.22 -11.61 12.74
C LEU A 90 -11.30 -10.56 12.47
N LEU A 91 -10.94 -9.28 12.41
CA LEU A 91 -11.89 -8.17 12.20
C LEU A 91 -12.58 -8.25 10.85
N ILE A 92 -11.87 -8.68 9.79
CA ILE A 92 -12.43 -8.78 8.44
C ILE A 92 -13.38 -9.97 8.23
N GLN A 93 -13.51 -10.88 9.21
CA GLN A 93 -14.53 -11.94 9.14
C GLN A 93 -15.94 -11.37 9.38
N ASP A 94 -16.04 -10.15 9.90
CA ASP A 94 -17.30 -9.46 10.13
C ASP A 94 -17.81 -8.84 8.81
N GLU A 95 -18.94 -9.33 8.34
CA GLU A 95 -19.59 -8.91 7.08
C GLU A 95 -20.01 -7.43 7.06
N ARG A 96 -19.96 -6.72 8.19
CA ARG A 96 -20.22 -5.28 8.24
C ARG A 96 -19.08 -4.46 7.64
N PHE A 97 -17.89 -5.02 7.49
CA PHE A 97 -16.72 -4.31 7.02
C PHE A 97 -16.22 -4.82 5.67
N THR A 98 -15.41 -3.99 5.01
CA THR A 98 -14.59 -4.37 3.87
C THR A 98 -13.11 -4.18 4.19
N TYR A 99 -12.22 -4.56 3.28
CA TYR A 99 -10.78 -4.38 3.41
C TYR A 99 -10.12 -4.35 2.03
N PRO A 100 -9.00 -3.62 1.85
CA PRO A 100 -8.24 -3.72 0.63
C PRO A 100 -7.50 -5.05 0.59
N ASN A 101 -7.57 -5.74 -0.55
CA ASN A 101 -6.79 -6.95 -0.78
C ASN A 101 -5.40 -6.63 -1.34
N LEU A 102 -4.53 -7.64 -1.40
CA LEU A 102 -3.16 -7.47 -1.89
C LEU A 102 -3.08 -6.97 -3.32
N PHE A 103 -4.01 -7.39 -4.18
CA PHE A 103 -4.05 -6.88 -5.55
C PHE A 103 -4.33 -5.37 -5.59
N GLN A 104 -5.36 -4.91 -4.87
CA GLN A 104 -5.77 -3.51 -4.81
C GLN A 104 -4.65 -2.62 -4.28
N VAL A 105 -3.92 -3.05 -3.23
CA VAL A 105 -2.80 -2.26 -2.70
C VAL A 105 -1.55 -2.30 -3.58
N THR A 106 -1.37 -3.38 -4.36
CA THR A 106 -0.23 -3.51 -5.28
C THR A 106 -0.46 -2.72 -6.57
N PHE A 107 -1.68 -2.65 -7.06
CA PHE A 107 -2.06 -2.01 -8.32
C PHE A 107 -3.12 -0.91 -8.13
N PRO A 108 -2.86 0.07 -7.26
CA PRO A 108 -3.86 1.05 -6.84
C PRO A 108 -4.32 1.98 -7.96
N HIS A 109 -3.59 2.07 -9.08
CA HIS A 109 -3.93 2.89 -10.24
C HIS A 109 -4.82 2.20 -11.28
N ILE A 110 -5.05 0.89 -11.18
CA ILE A 110 -5.63 0.11 -12.28
C ILE A 110 -6.57 -1.02 -11.84
N PHE A 111 -6.79 -1.21 -10.54
CA PHE A 111 -7.50 -2.38 -10.05
C PHE A 111 -8.98 -2.48 -10.46
N LEU A 112 -9.65 -1.36 -10.75
CA LEU A 112 -11.04 -1.38 -11.24
C LEU A 112 -11.06 -1.87 -12.69
N SER A 113 -10.20 -1.30 -13.55
CA SER A 113 -10.14 -1.65 -14.97
C SER A 113 -9.54 -3.04 -15.26
N MET A 114 -8.84 -3.63 -14.27
CA MET A 114 -8.22 -4.94 -14.37
C MET A 114 -8.94 -6.04 -13.57
N ALA A 115 -10.07 -5.74 -12.92
CA ALA A 115 -10.76 -6.67 -12.02
C ALA A 115 -10.97 -8.08 -12.62
N GLU A 116 -11.41 -8.20 -13.87
CA GLU A 116 -11.63 -9.51 -14.51
C GLU A 116 -10.33 -10.29 -14.82
N VAL A 117 -9.28 -9.60 -15.28
CA VAL A 117 -7.98 -10.22 -15.57
C VAL A 117 -7.39 -10.79 -14.29
N VAL A 118 -7.61 -10.06 -13.22
CA VAL A 118 -7.14 -10.33 -11.87
C VAL A 118 -7.91 -11.47 -11.29
N GLU A 119 -9.24 -11.46 -11.33
CA GLU A 119 -10.09 -12.56 -10.91
C GLU A 119 -9.68 -13.88 -11.58
N ARG A 120 -9.37 -13.86 -12.89
CA ARG A 120 -8.85 -15.04 -13.61
C ARG A 120 -7.47 -15.49 -13.15
N GLN A 121 -6.58 -14.54 -12.84
CA GLN A 121 -5.26 -14.87 -12.28
C GLN A 121 -5.40 -15.43 -10.87
N MET A 122 -6.27 -14.85 -10.06
CA MET A 122 -6.54 -15.23 -8.67
C MET A 122 -7.22 -16.60 -8.57
N ALA A 123 -8.11 -16.92 -9.49
CA ALA A 123 -8.72 -18.26 -9.58
C ALA A 123 -7.71 -19.37 -9.94
N ARG A 124 -6.53 -18.99 -10.47
CA ARG A 124 -5.45 -19.90 -10.84
C ARG A 124 -4.25 -19.80 -9.91
N GLU A 125 -4.29 -18.89 -8.94
CA GLU A 125 -3.16 -18.61 -8.08
C GLU A 125 -3.10 -19.64 -6.95
N GLU A 126 -1.99 -20.35 -6.86
CA GLU A 126 -1.70 -21.21 -5.71
C GLU A 126 -1.25 -20.33 -4.54
N ALA A 127 -1.71 -20.67 -3.34
CA ALA A 127 -1.35 -19.92 -2.14
C ALA A 127 0.17 -20.01 -1.88
N GLU A 128 0.85 -18.87 -1.90
CA GLU A 128 2.27 -18.79 -1.57
C GLU A 128 2.47 -18.66 -0.06
N ARG A 129 3.53 -19.27 0.47
CA ARG A 129 3.91 -19.12 1.88
C ARG A 129 4.75 -17.85 2.04
N ARG A 130 4.34 -16.93 2.91
CA ARG A 130 5.13 -15.76 3.29
C ARG A 130 6.51 -16.19 3.78
N ALA A 131 7.55 -15.51 3.29
CA ALA A 131 8.94 -15.79 3.65
C ALA A 131 9.23 -15.67 5.16
N MET A 132 8.46 -14.83 5.87
CA MET A 132 8.71 -14.49 7.27
C MET A 132 7.95 -15.35 8.29
N ASP A 133 6.74 -15.83 7.97
CA ASP A 133 5.87 -16.50 8.95
C ASP A 133 5.04 -17.67 8.38
N ASN A 134 5.38 -18.15 7.17
CA ASN A 134 4.77 -19.32 6.51
C ASN A 134 3.23 -19.23 6.34
N VAL A 135 2.65 -18.05 6.56
CA VAL A 135 1.23 -17.76 6.31
C VAL A 135 0.98 -17.83 4.81
N GLN A 136 -0.08 -18.52 4.43
CA GLN A 136 -0.52 -18.59 3.04
C GLN A 136 -1.12 -17.26 2.60
N VAL A 137 -0.68 -16.81 1.43
CA VAL A 137 -1.06 -15.54 0.85
C VAL A 137 -1.45 -15.73 -0.61
N THR A 138 -2.54 -15.08 -0.97
CA THR A 138 -3.03 -14.92 -2.33
C THR A 138 -3.31 -13.44 -2.56
N TYR A 139 -3.54 -13.01 -3.79
CA TYR A 139 -3.97 -11.64 -4.07
C TYR A 139 -5.27 -11.22 -3.36
N ASN A 140 -6.10 -12.17 -2.91
CA ASN A 140 -7.33 -11.93 -2.13
C ASN A 140 -7.05 -11.66 -0.64
N SER A 141 -5.82 -11.95 -0.19
CA SER A 141 -5.44 -11.75 1.20
C SER A 141 -5.46 -10.27 1.57
N PRO A 142 -5.69 -9.93 2.85
CA PRO A 142 -5.71 -8.54 3.29
C PRO A 142 -4.37 -7.84 3.05
N GLY A 143 -4.42 -6.66 2.44
CA GLY A 143 -3.28 -5.83 2.13
C GLY A 143 -3.09 -4.68 3.13
N GLU A 144 -1.86 -4.18 3.22
CA GLU A 144 -1.56 -2.92 3.91
C GLU A 144 -1.72 -1.76 2.94
N ASP A 145 -2.59 -0.80 3.27
CA ASP A 145 -2.87 0.38 2.44
C ASP A 145 -1.65 1.29 2.24
N GLU A 146 -0.62 1.21 3.10
CA GLU A 146 0.63 1.95 2.91
C GLU A 146 1.30 1.63 1.57
N PHE A 147 1.15 0.41 1.05
CA PHE A 147 1.68 0.05 -0.27
C PHE A 147 0.96 0.80 -1.39
N ALA A 148 -0.36 0.93 -1.30
CA ALA A 148 -1.13 1.76 -2.23
C ALA A 148 -0.66 3.22 -2.15
N LEU A 149 -0.53 3.75 -0.93
CA LEU A 149 -0.15 5.14 -0.71
C LEU A 149 1.27 5.45 -1.17
N ALA A 150 2.21 4.51 -1.02
CA ALA A 150 3.55 4.64 -1.54
C ALA A 150 3.58 4.78 -3.07
N VAL A 151 2.70 4.06 -3.77
CA VAL A 151 2.57 4.11 -5.23
C VAL A 151 1.83 5.37 -5.69
N LEU A 152 0.68 5.68 -5.08
CA LEU A 152 -0.19 6.78 -5.50
C LEU A 152 0.39 8.17 -5.18
N SER A 153 0.87 8.35 -3.94
CA SER A 153 1.30 9.65 -3.46
C SER A 153 2.80 9.87 -3.68
N LEU A 154 3.60 8.80 -3.67
CA LEU A 154 5.05 8.83 -3.57
C LEU A 154 5.58 9.45 -2.24
N ARG A 155 4.73 9.56 -1.22
CA ARG A 155 5.01 10.15 0.11
C ARG A 155 4.84 9.09 1.18
N SER A 156 5.74 8.12 1.20
CA SER A 156 5.69 6.98 2.12
C SER A 156 7.09 6.58 2.58
N PRO A 157 7.28 6.20 3.86
CA PRO A 157 8.52 5.59 4.33
C PRO A 157 8.87 4.29 3.57
N THR A 158 7.88 3.56 3.04
CA THR A 158 8.07 2.30 2.31
C THR A 158 8.94 2.46 1.06
N LEU A 159 9.02 3.67 0.49
CA LEU A 159 9.92 3.95 -0.64
C LEU A 159 11.41 3.84 -0.27
N ALA A 160 11.76 3.96 1.01
CA ALA A 160 13.11 3.71 1.49
C ALA A 160 13.58 2.28 1.19
N TRP A 161 12.67 1.30 1.09
CA TRP A 161 13.06 -0.08 0.76
C TRP A 161 13.58 -0.22 -0.67
N MET A 162 13.07 0.60 -1.60
CA MET A 162 13.59 0.67 -2.96
C MET A 162 14.84 1.57 -3.05
N PHE A 163 14.92 2.60 -2.22
CA PHE A 163 15.98 3.61 -2.22
C PHE A 163 16.59 3.81 -0.83
N PRO A 164 17.31 2.81 -0.27
CA PRO A 164 17.77 2.85 1.12
C PRO A 164 18.75 3.99 1.40
N ARG A 165 19.49 4.46 0.37
CA ARG A 165 20.37 5.64 0.49
C ARG A 165 19.62 6.95 0.74
N ARG A 166 18.30 6.93 0.61
CA ARG A 166 17.39 8.08 0.77
C ARG A 166 16.39 7.84 1.90
N GLU A 167 16.64 6.87 2.79
CA GLU A 167 15.80 6.52 3.94
C GLU A 167 15.39 7.75 4.76
N GLN A 168 16.34 8.57 5.20
CA GLN A 168 16.06 9.80 5.96
C GLN A 168 15.10 10.76 5.25
N HIS A 169 15.12 10.81 3.90
CA HIS A 169 14.18 11.64 3.14
C HIS A 169 12.75 11.07 3.14
N TYR A 170 12.60 9.75 3.18
CA TYR A 170 11.32 9.06 3.17
C TYR A 170 10.73 8.89 4.58
N ASP A 171 11.57 8.81 5.62
CA ASP A 171 11.16 8.68 7.02
C ASP A 171 10.29 9.84 7.51
N ARG A 172 10.48 11.05 6.96
CA ARG A 172 9.64 12.21 7.30
C ARG A 172 8.14 11.98 7.00
N TYR A 173 7.82 11.09 6.06
CA TYR A 173 6.43 10.71 5.75
C TYR A 173 5.85 9.70 6.76
N LEU A 174 6.63 9.22 7.74
CA LEU A 174 6.08 8.42 8.82
C LEU A 174 5.12 9.26 9.68
N THR A 175 5.55 10.44 10.11
CA THR A 175 4.79 11.31 11.01
C THR A 175 4.14 12.51 10.32
N PHE A 176 4.64 12.90 9.13
CA PHE A 176 4.25 14.13 8.43
C PHE A 176 4.48 15.44 9.21
N GLN A 177 5.32 15.44 10.25
CA GLN A 177 5.60 16.65 11.04
C GLN A 177 6.46 17.67 10.28
N ASP A 178 7.49 17.20 9.59
CA ASP A 178 8.44 18.04 8.83
C ASP A 178 8.19 17.98 7.31
N VAL A 179 6.90 17.97 6.93
CA VAL A 179 6.46 17.83 5.53
C VAL A 179 5.67 19.07 5.13
N SER A 180 5.87 19.55 3.90
CA SER A 180 5.18 20.76 3.43
C SER A 180 3.67 20.53 3.31
N ALA A 181 2.88 21.59 3.43
CA ALA A 181 1.43 21.52 3.27
C ALA A 181 1.01 20.96 1.90
N GLU A 182 1.77 21.25 0.84
CA GLU A 182 1.55 20.70 -0.50
C GLU A 182 1.73 19.18 -0.53
N GLU A 183 2.81 18.67 0.06
CA GLU A 183 3.08 17.23 0.11
C GLU A 183 2.05 16.49 0.96
N VAL A 184 1.61 17.10 2.08
CA VAL A 184 0.50 16.59 2.89
C VAL A 184 -0.79 16.55 2.08
N ALA A 185 -1.13 17.61 1.34
CA ALA A 185 -2.34 17.68 0.52
C ALA A 185 -2.35 16.60 -0.57
N ILE A 186 -1.21 16.38 -1.25
CA ILE A 186 -1.05 15.29 -2.23
C ILE A 186 -1.32 13.94 -1.58
N TRP A 187 -0.73 13.67 -0.41
CA TRP A 187 -0.94 12.41 0.30
C TRP A 187 -2.41 12.23 0.72
N LYS A 188 -3.04 13.26 1.29
CA LYS A 188 -4.47 13.23 1.66
C LYS A 188 -5.35 12.94 0.45
N ALA A 189 -5.11 13.62 -0.68
CA ALA A 189 -5.86 13.41 -1.92
C ALA A 189 -5.69 11.98 -2.47
N SER A 190 -4.45 11.47 -2.51
CA SER A 190 -4.19 10.08 -2.92
C SER A 190 -4.89 9.06 -2.02
N PHE A 191 -4.97 9.32 -0.72
CA PHE A 191 -5.64 8.41 0.20
C PHE A 191 -7.15 8.42 0.01
N ILE A 192 -7.77 9.60 -0.13
CA ILE A 192 -9.20 9.71 -0.44
C ILE A 192 -9.54 9.04 -1.78
N ASP A 193 -8.75 9.28 -2.81
CA ASP A 193 -8.92 8.63 -4.12
C ASP A 193 -8.89 7.10 -4.00
N PHE A 194 -7.90 6.56 -3.28
CA PHE A 194 -7.81 5.12 -3.01
C PHE A 194 -9.06 4.58 -2.32
N LEU A 195 -9.54 5.25 -1.27
CA LEU A 195 -10.73 4.81 -0.52
C LEU A 195 -12.02 4.93 -1.33
N LYS A 196 -12.14 5.95 -2.19
CA LYS A 196 -13.27 6.10 -3.12
C LYS A 196 -13.31 4.94 -4.11
N LYS A 197 -12.16 4.57 -4.67
CA LYS A 197 -12.06 3.39 -5.54
C LYS A 197 -12.41 2.09 -4.83
N LEU A 198 -12.02 1.93 -3.56
CA LEU A 198 -12.46 0.77 -2.76
C LEU A 198 -13.99 0.78 -2.58
N ALA A 199 -14.58 1.95 -2.34
CA ALA A 199 -16.02 2.10 -2.18
C ALA A 199 -16.83 1.76 -3.45
N CYS A 200 -16.25 1.97 -4.64
CA CYS A 200 -16.83 1.49 -5.91
C CYS A 200 -16.90 -0.06 -5.96
N CYS A 201 -15.94 -0.77 -5.35
CA CYS A 201 -16.00 -2.22 -5.24
C CYS A 201 -16.95 -2.66 -4.12
N ASP A 202 -16.90 -1.97 -2.98
CA ASP A 202 -17.62 -2.34 -1.76
C ASP A 202 -17.81 -1.12 -0.84
N ALA A 203 -19.05 -0.65 -0.74
CA ALA A 203 -19.39 0.55 0.03
C ALA A 203 -19.47 0.35 1.56
N ARG A 204 -19.01 -0.80 2.09
CA ARG A 204 -18.88 -1.02 3.54
C ARG A 204 -17.71 -0.21 4.12
N PRO A 205 -17.70 0.11 5.43
CA PRO A 205 -16.56 0.76 6.07
C PRO A 205 -15.29 -0.11 5.96
N PRO A 206 -14.15 0.45 5.51
CA PRO A 206 -12.93 -0.33 5.39
C PRO A 206 -12.22 -0.53 6.73
N VAL A 207 -11.73 -1.74 6.99
CA VAL A 207 -10.71 -2.00 8.03
C VAL A 207 -9.33 -1.86 7.40
N LEU A 208 -8.62 -0.83 7.82
CA LEU A 208 -7.29 -0.48 7.33
C LEU A 208 -6.24 -0.82 8.39
N LYS A 209 -5.12 -1.37 7.94
CA LYS A 209 -4.03 -1.77 8.82
C LYS A 209 -2.71 -1.50 8.12
N SER A 210 -2.02 -0.47 8.57
CA SER A 210 -0.65 -0.18 8.22
C SER A 210 0.06 0.39 9.44
N PRO A 211 1.24 -0.10 9.83
CA PRO A 211 1.93 0.40 11.01
C PRO A 211 2.15 1.93 11.07
N PRO A 212 2.41 2.63 9.93
CA PRO A 212 2.48 4.10 9.91
C PRO A 212 1.22 4.82 10.41
N HIS A 213 0.03 4.21 10.39
CA HIS A 213 -1.19 4.83 10.94
C HIS A 213 -1.01 5.23 12.40
N THR A 214 -0.23 4.46 13.18
CA THR A 214 0.05 4.75 14.59
C THR A 214 0.74 6.10 14.77
N ALA A 215 1.57 6.52 13.81
CA ALA A 215 2.27 7.80 13.81
C ALA A 215 1.45 8.94 13.19
N ARG A 216 0.29 8.64 12.57
CA ARG A 216 -0.51 9.57 11.76
C ARG A 216 -1.90 9.82 12.31
N ILE A 217 -2.22 9.40 13.55
CA ILE A 217 -3.57 9.50 14.13
C ILE A 217 -4.16 10.91 14.00
N ARG A 218 -3.37 11.95 14.29
CA ARG A 218 -3.79 13.35 14.13
C ARG A 218 -4.20 13.67 12.70
N LEU A 219 -3.36 13.31 11.72
CA LEU A 219 -3.61 13.54 10.30
C LEU A 219 -4.84 12.77 9.82
N LEU A 220 -5.04 11.55 10.31
CA LEU A 220 -6.18 10.70 9.98
C LEU A 220 -7.49 11.26 10.55
N LEU A 221 -7.50 11.76 11.78
CA LEU A 221 -8.68 12.40 12.40
C LEU A 221 -9.05 13.73 11.71
N GLU A 222 -8.08 14.46 11.15
CA GLU A 222 -8.37 15.64 10.32
C GLU A 222 -9.12 15.27 9.03
N MET A 223 -8.89 14.08 8.48
CA MET A 223 -9.56 13.61 7.27
C MET A 223 -10.88 12.89 7.56
N PHE A 224 -10.93 12.15 8.65
CA PHE A 224 -12.04 11.29 9.04
C PHE A 224 -12.32 11.49 10.53
N PRO A 225 -13.09 12.53 10.91
CA PRO A 225 -13.36 12.83 12.32
C PRO A 225 -14.02 11.67 13.07
N ASP A 226 -14.82 10.86 12.37
CA ASP A 226 -15.52 9.70 12.90
C ASP A 226 -14.75 8.37 12.73
N ALA A 227 -13.47 8.43 12.37
CA ALA A 227 -12.63 7.24 12.28
C ALA A 227 -12.51 6.55 13.64
N ARG A 228 -12.49 5.22 13.60
CA ARG A 228 -12.32 4.38 14.79
C ARG A 228 -10.94 3.77 14.79
N PHE A 229 -10.34 3.61 15.96
CA PHE A 229 -8.99 3.07 16.12
C PHE A 229 -9.00 1.89 17.09
N VAL A 230 -8.37 0.78 16.70
CA VAL A 230 -8.12 -0.37 17.57
C VAL A 230 -6.61 -0.51 17.69
N HIS A 231 -6.07 -0.24 18.88
CA HIS A 231 -4.64 -0.35 19.14
C HIS A 231 -4.33 -1.64 19.89
N ILE A 232 -3.44 -2.46 19.32
CA ILE A 232 -2.88 -3.62 20.01
C ILE A 232 -1.47 -3.29 20.51
N SER A 233 -1.21 -3.69 21.76
CA SER A 233 0.10 -3.54 22.38
C SER A 233 0.71 -4.90 22.71
N ARG A 234 2.02 -4.99 22.52
CA ARG A 234 2.85 -6.11 22.96
C ARG A 234 4.06 -5.53 23.68
N HIS A 235 4.58 -6.26 24.66
CA HIS A 235 5.72 -5.82 25.46
C HIS A 235 6.87 -5.30 24.56
N PRO A 236 7.34 -4.04 24.71
CA PRO A 236 8.21 -3.38 23.72
C PRO A 236 9.56 -4.09 23.55
N HIS A 237 10.15 -4.62 24.62
CA HIS A 237 11.39 -5.42 24.50
C HIS A 237 11.22 -6.70 23.67
N GLN A 238 10.03 -7.32 23.67
CA GLN A 238 9.77 -8.50 22.83
C GLN A 238 9.55 -8.10 21.38
N VAL A 239 8.86 -6.97 21.15
CA VAL A 239 8.64 -6.39 19.83
C VAL A 239 9.97 -6.04 19.18
N PHE A 240 10.82 -5.28 19.88
CA PHE A 240 12.14 -4.88 19.38
C PHE A 240 13.02 -6.07 18.99
N ARG A 241 13.03 -7.14 19.78
CA ARG A 241 13.78 -8.38 19.43
C ARG A 241 13.20 -9.15 18.25
N SER A 242 11.96 -8.85 17.85
CA SER A 242 11.22 -9.57 16.80
C SER A 242 11.20 -8.84 15.45
N THR A 243 11.67 -7.59 15.41
CA THR A 243 11.74 -6.70 14.24
C THR A 243 13.16 -6.71 13.69
#